data_AF-A0AAD5R5R2-F1
#
_entry.id   AF-A0AAD5R5R2-F1
#
_cell.length_a   1.000
_cell.length_b   1.000
_cell.length_c   1.000
_cell.angle_alpha   90.00
_cell.angle_beta   90.00
_cell.angle_gamma   90.00
#
_symmetry.space_group_name_H-M   'P 1'
#
loop_
_entity.id
_entity.type
_entity.pdbx_description
1 polymer ?
#
loop_
_entity_poly.entity_id
_entity_poly.type
_entity_poly.pdbx_seq_one_letter_code
_entity_poly.pdbx_strand_id
1 'polypeptide(L)'
;MIICSESIATSGVLRHPDSMNGKLKSNYSGTSPENSAKKQTKATAGEDSSSDKVSLPVLFRYATRLDFCLLLLGAVLAVMQGTLSSLSTLIFKHLLDALIIGQFEWEMGIFDDYEFTQLAMNAVYNYTAFGLSQFILGFLSMCCWHTVCERQVFQIRNRYFGAVLRQDMAWFDRNETGALTSRMSDGIDRIRDGIGDKLGAMFAYVATFIAGFTVAFCSRILIQVV
;
A
#
# COMPACT_ATOMS: atom_id res chain seq x y z
N MET A 1 3.07 17.96 -5.18
CA MET A 1 2.82 18.18 -6.62
C MET A 1 2.81 16.85 -7.41
N ILE A 2 2.16 15.80 -6.88
CA ILE A 2 1.94 14.52 -7.60
C ILE A 2 0.45 14.09 -7.56
N ILE A 3 -0.39 14.69 -6.72
CA ILE A 3 -1.80 14.30 -6.57
C ILE A 3 -2.74 15.01 -7.59
N CYS A 4 -2.24 15.92 -8.44
CA CYS A 4 -3.11 16.74 -9.31
C CYS A 4 -3.37 16.15 -10.71
N SER A 5 -2.75 15.02 -11.09
CA SER A 5 -2.81 14.54 -12.49
C SER A 5 -3.96 13.58 -12.81
N GLU A 6 -4.68 13.05 -11.81
CA GLU A 6 -5.74 12.04 -12.04
C GLU A 6 -7.14 12.62 -12.24
N SER A 7 -7.36 13.92 -12.01
CA SER A 7 -8.72 14.48 -11.97
C SER A 7 -9.24 15.11 -13.27
N ILE A 8 -8.45 15.17 -14.36
CA ILE A 8 -8.79 15.98 -15.55
C ILE A 8 -9.19 15.13 -16.78
N ALA A 9 -9.03 13.80 -16.75
CA ALA A 9 -9.23 12.97 -17.95
C ALA A 9 -10.66 12.45 -18.20
N THR A 10 -11.65 12.76 -17.34
CA THR A 10 -12.97 12.08 -17.37
C THR A 10 -14.15 12.94 -17.80
N SER A 11 -13.93 14.06 -18.49
CA SER A 11 -15.03 14.90 -18.98
C SER A 11 -14.74 15.49 -20.37
N GLY A 12 -15.06 14.74 -21.42
CA GLY A 12 -15.13 15.29 -22.77
C GLY A 12 -15.24 14.22 -23.85
N VAL A 13 -16.10 14.49 -24.84
CA VAL A 13 -16.33 13.74 -26.10
C VAL A 13 -17.42 12.65 -25.99
N LEU A 14 -18.70 13.06 -25.99
CA LEU A 14 -19.60 13.38 -27.13
C LEU A 14 -20.29 12.14 -27.73
N ARG A 15 -21.63 12.14 -27.64
CA ARG A 15 -22.57 11.11 -28.11
C ARG A 15 -23.56 11.76 -29.09
N HIS A 16 -24.00 10.96 -30.08
CA HIS A 16 -25.10 11.13 -31.09
C HIS A 16 -24.73 11.61 -32.51
N PRO A 17 -25.52 11.29 -33.57
CA PRO A 17 -26.40 10.12 -33.84
C PRO A 17 -26.43 9.60 -35.32
N ASP A 18 -27.27 8.58 -35.57
CA ASP A 18 -27.90 8.12 -36.85
C ASP A 18 -27.01 7.37 -37.89
N SER A 19 -27.43 6.33 -38.63
CA SER A 19 -28.76 5.94 -39.12
C SER A 19 -28.76 4.48 -39.65
N MET A 20 -29.77 3.70 -39.23
CA MET A 20 -30.61 2.76 -40.00
C MET A 20 -30.05 1.74 -41.02
N ASN A 21 -30.34 0.47 -40.70
CA ASN A 21 -31.21 -0.47 -41.45
C ASN A 21 -30.55 -1.58 -42.28
N GLY A 22 -30.98 -2.84 -42.04
CA GLY A 22 -30.94 -3.88 -43.05
C GLY A 22 -30.91 -5.35 -42.60
N LYS A 23 -32.10 -5.93 -42.38
CA LYS A 23 -32.49 -7.36 -42.56
C LYS A 23 -32.08 -8.37 -41.45
N LEU A 24 -32.97 -8.84 -40.56
CA LEU A 24 -34.17 -9.72 -40.65
C LEU A 24 -33.91 -11.24 -40.82
N LYS A 25 -34.57 -11.98 -39.90
CA LYS A 25 -34.96 -13.42 -39.83
C LYS A 25 -33.95 -14.36 -39.14
N SER A 26 -34.33 -15.31 -38.27
CA SER A 26 -35.66 -15.85 -37.93
C SER A 26 -35.58 -16.75 -36.67
N ASN A 27 -36.64 -16.70 -35.86
CA ASN A 27 -37.26 -17.77 -35.05
C ASN A 27 -36.45 -18.45 -33.92
N TYR A 28 -36.84 -18.18 -32.67
CA TYR A 28 -37.47 -19.20 -31.82
C TYR A 28 -38.52 -18.55 -30.89
N SER A 29 -39.60 -19.29 -30.70
CA SER A 29 -40.91 -18.92 -30.17
C SER A 29 -40.94 -18.64 -28.66
N GLY A 30 -41.84 -17.74 -28.28
CA GLY A 30 -41.94 -17.17 -26.94
C GLY A 30 -42.71 -18.00 -25.90
N THR A 31 -42.49 -17.60 -24.65
CA THR A 31 -43.52 -17.49 -23.62
C THR A 31 -43.03 -16.45 -22.60
N SER A 32 -43.82 -15.40 -22.44
CA SER A 32 -43.72 -14.34 -21.43
C SER A 32 -45.17 -14.18 -20.92
N PRO A 33 -45.44 -13.82 -19.65
CA PRO A 33 -45.18 -12.44 -19.23
C PRO A 33 -44.68 -12.22 -17.79
N GLU A 34 -43.91 -11.13 -17.64
CA GLU A 34 -44.10 -10.08 -16.60
C GLU A 34 -43.67 -10.36 -15.14
N ASN A 35 -42.50 -9.86 -14.73
CA ASN A 35 -42.44 -8.58 -14.00
C ASN A 35 -41.00 -8.05 -13.85
N SER A 36 -40.86 -6.75 -14.08
CA SER A 36 -39.63 -5.99 -13.97
C SER A 36 -39.33 -5.63 -12.51
N ALA A 37 -38.03 -5.47 -12.22
CA ALA A 37 -37.46 -4.67 -11.13
C ALA A 37 -37.40 -5.26 -9.69
N LYS A 38 -36.21 -5.76 -9.32
CA LYS A 38 -35.39 -5.36 -8.14
C LYS A 38 -34.15 -6.28 -8.08
N LYS A 39 -32.96 -5.76 -8.41
CA LYS A 39 -31.98 -5.18 -7.47
C LYS A 39 -31.38 -6.22 -6.52
N GLN A 40 -30.13 -6.60 -6.84
CA GLN A 40 -29.02 -6.98 -5.95
C GLN A 40 -29.38 -7.74 -4.65
N THR A 41 -28.95 -9.01 -4.57
CA THR A 41 -28.11 -9.59 -3.48
C THR A 41 -28.26 -11.12 -3.41
N LYS A 42 -27.09 -11.79 -3.36
CA LYS A 42 -26.78 -13.14 -2.81
C LYS A 42 -27.00 -14.44 -3.63
N ALA A 43 -25.87 -15.15 -3.73
CA ALA A 43 -25.63 -16.61 -3.69
C ALA A 43 -26.22 -17.45 -4.84
N THR A 44 -25.51 -18.38 -5.49
CA THR A 44 -24.77 -19.56 -4.98
C THR A 44 -23.82 -20.06 -6.10
N ALA A 45 -22.56 -20.40 -5.81
CA ALA A 45 -22.03 -21.79 -5.74
C ALA A 45 -22.41 -22.68 -6.94
N GLY A 46 -21.50 -23.25 -7.74
CA GLY A 46 -20.05 -23.25 -7.72
C GLY A 46 -19.51 -23.86 -9.02
N GLU A 47 -18.36 -23.37 -9.46
CA GLU A 47 -17.37 -24.13 -10.21
C GLU A 47 -16.06 -23.88 -9.47
N ASP A 48 -15.57 -24.94 -8.80
CA ASP A 48 -14.24 -24.99 -8.21
C ASP A 48 -13.21 -24.95 -9.35
N SER A 49 -12.91 -23.75 -9.85
CA SER A 49 -11.57 -23.52 -10.39
C SER A 49 -10.67 -23.37 -9.18
N SER A 50 -9.85 -24.39 -8.93
CA SER A 50 -8.67 -24.28 -8.09
C SER A 50 -7.91 -23.02 -8.54
N SER A 51 -8.13 -21.91 -7.83
CA SER A 51 -7.36 -20.70 -8.03
C SER A 51 -5.95 -21.09 -7.62
N ASP A 52 -5.16 -21.52 -8.60
CA ASP A 52 -3.75 -21.81 -8.43
C ASP A 52 -3.12 -20.52 -7.92
N LYS A 53 -3.00 -20.43 -6.60
CA LYS A 53 -2.37 -19.32 -5.91
C LYS A 53 -0.91 -19.37 -6.32
N VAL A 54 -0.57 -18.56 -7.31
CA VAL A 54 0.82 -18.36 -7.68
C VAL A 54 1.56 -17.87 -6.45
N SER A 55 2.53 -18.65 -6.02
CA SER A 55 3.35 -18.31 -4.87
C SER A 55 4.08 -16.98 -5.12
N LEU A 56 4.02 -16.07 -4.14
CA LEU A 56 4.72 -14.77 -4.15
C LEU A 56 6.19 -14.85 -4.61
N PRO A 57 7.01 -15.86 -4.21
CA PRO A 57 8.39 -15.96 -4.69
C PRO A 57 8.52 -16.25 -6.19
N VAL A 58 7.52 -16.88 -6.82
CA VAL A 58 7.51 -17.10 -8.29
C VAL A 58 7.24 -15.79 -9.04
N LEU A 59 6.51 -14.85 -8.43
CA LEU A 59 6.30 -13.50 -8.97
C LEU A 59 7.59 -12.68 -8.98
N PHE A 60 8.40 -12.79 -7.92
CA PHE A 60 9.70 -12.10 -7.81
C PHE A 60 10.85 -12.77 -8.55
N ARG A 61 10.65 -13.93 -9.16
CA ARG A 61 11.70 -14.66 -9.91
C ARG A 61 12.26 -13.88 -11.10
N TYR A 62 11.53 -12.88 -11.58
CA TYR A 62 11.95 -12.01 -12.69
C TYR A 62 12.64 -10.71 -12.23
N ALA A 63 12.83 -10.51 -10.92
CA ALA A 63 13.48 -9.32 -10.40
C ALA A 63 14.99 -9.33 -10.73
N THR A 64 15.46 -8.22 -11.32
CA THR A 64 16.87 -8.01 -11.64
C THR A 64 17.70 -7.86 -10.35
N ARG A 65 19.02 -8.10 -10.41
CA ARG A 65 19.90 -7.96 -9.21
C ARG A 65 19.80 -6.57 -8.56
N LEU A 66 19.62 -5.52 -9.37
CA LEU A 66 19.39 -4.17 -8.87
C LEU A 66 18.04 -4.02 -8.17
N ASP A 67 16.97 -4.62 -8.69
CA ASP A 67 15.66 -4.58 -8.04
C ASP A 67 15.67 -5.29 -6.69
N PHE A 68 16.45 -6.38 -6.58
CA PHE A 68 16.65 -7.08 -5.31
C PHE A 68 17.42 -6.23 -4.29
N CYS A 69 18.45 -5.50 -4.71
CA CYS A 69 19.15 -4.54 -3.85
C CYS A 69 18.23 -3.40 -3.39
N LEU A 70 17.43 -2.83 -4.30
CA LEU A 70 16.45 -1.79 -3.93
C LEU A 70 15.37 -2.34 -2.99
N LEU A 71 14.91 -3.58 -3.19
CA LEU A 71 13.91 -4.20 -2.34
C LEU A 71 14.45 -4.44 -0.91
N LEU A 72 15.70 -4.92 -0.79
CA LEU A 72 16.36 -5.04 0.51
C LEU A 72 16.55 -3.69 1.19
N LEU A 73 16.98 -2.67 0.45
CA LEU A 73 17.14 -1.31 0.99
C LEU A 73 15.80 -0.76 1.49
N GLY A 74 14.74 -0.89 0.71
CA GLY A 74 13.38 -0.49 1.09
C GLY A 74 12.86 -1.26 2.31
N ALA A 75 13.18 -2.55 2.44
CA ALA A 75 12.84 -3.34 3.61
C ALA A 75 13.58 -2.87 4.88
N VAL A 76 14.88 -2.58 4.78
CA VAL A 76 15.66 -2.04 5.91
C VAL A 76 15.11 -0.68 6.34
N LEU A 77 14.82 0.22 5.40
CA LEU A 77 14.23 1.54 5.69
C LEU A 77 12.83 1.41 6.32
N ALA A 78 12.00 0.47 5.87
CA ALA A 78 10.69 0.20 6.46
C ALA A 78 10.79 -0.34 7.90
N VAL A 79 11.77 -1.21 8.18
CA VAL A 79 12.03 -1.69 9.56
C VAL A 79 12.48 -0.56 10.46
N MET A 80 13.36 0.33 9.98
CA MET A 80 13.76 1.53 10.71
C MET A 80 12.56 2.42 11.01
N GLN A 81 11.74 2.75 10.00
CA GLN A 81 10.52 3.56 10.16
C GLN A 81 9.54 2.94 11.19
N GLY A 82 9.36 1.62 11.14
CA GLY A 82 8.53 0.88 12.09
C GLY A 82 9.06 0.96 13.51
N THR A 83 10.37 0.79 13.70
CA THR A 83 11.01 0.92 15.03
C THR A 83 10.93 2.36 15.55
N LEU A 84 11.11 3.36 14.67
CA LEU A 84 10.95 4.77 15.03
C LEU A 84 9.54 5.04 15.57
N SER A 85 8.49 4.42 15.03
CA SER A 85 7.12 4.61 15.52
C SER A 85 6.94 4.16 16.98
N SER A 86 7.57 3.06 17.38
CA SER A 86 7.60 2.61 18.78
C SER A 86 8.50 3.47 19.65
N LEU A 87 9.62 3.95 19.09
CA LEU A 87 10.57 4.82 19.80
C LEU A 87 9.94 6.17 20.20
N SER A 88 8.98 6.69 19.42
CA SER A 88 8.22 7.90 19.74
C SER A 88 7.64 7.89 21.16
N THR A 89 7.20 6.73 21.65
CA THR A 89 6.68 6.57 23.02
C THR A 89 7.75 6.86 24.09
N LEU A 90 9.02 6.54 23.83
CA LEU A 90 10.11 6.82 24.76
C LEU A 90 10.49 8.31 24.76
N ILE A 91 10.52 8.97 23.60
CA ILE A 91 10.76 10.42 23.55
C ILE A 91 9.63 11.17 24.27
N PHE A 92 8.37 10.74 24.08
CA PHE A 92 7.25 11.33 24.79
C PHE A 92 7.36 11.17 26.31
N LYS A 93 7.87 10.03 26.79
CA LYS A 93 8.17 9.84 28.21
C LYS A 93 9.15 10.89 28.74
N HIS A 94 10.24 11.18 28.02
CA HIS A 94 11.21 12.21 28.45
C HIS A 94 10.59 13.61 28.54
N LEU A 95 9.64 13.93 27.65
CA LEU A 95 8.88 15.18 27.74
C LEU A 95 7.99 15.21 28.98
N LEU A 96 7.30 14.11 29.28
CA LEU A 96 6.46 14.01 30.48
C LEU A 96 7.29 14.09 31.77
N ASP A 97 8.45 13.44 31.82
CA ASP A 97 9.33 13.47 32.99
C ASP A 97 9.77 14.92 33.29
N ALA A 98 10.15 15.70 32.26
CA ALA A 98 10.48 17.11 32.42
C ALA A 98 9.30 17.95 32.95
N LEU A 99 8.08 17.68 32.48
CA LEU A 99 6.87 18.37 32.97
C LEU A 99 6.50 17.97 34.41
N ILE A 100 6.66 16.70 34.77
CA ILE A 100 6.38 16.20 36.12
C ILE A 100 7.36 16.81 37.12
N ILE A 101 8.66 16.87 36.78
CA ILE A 101 9.69 17.50 37.62
C ILE A 101 9.38 18.98 37.81
N GLY A 102 9.04 19.71 36.74
CA GLY A 102 8.68 21.13 36.84
C GLY A 102 7.44 21.40 37.69
N GLN A 103 6.43 20.52 37.63
CA GLN A 103 5.26 20.61 38.53
C GLN A 103 5.64 20.38 40.00
N PHE A 104 6.48 19.38 40.26
CA PHE A 104 6.92 19.05 41.62
C PHE A 104 7.74 20.18 42.26
N GLU A 105 8.64 20.80 41.49
CA GLU A 105 9.45 21.95 41.94
C GLU A 105 8.60 23.20 42.18
N TRP A 106 7.58 23.43 41.33
CA TRP A 106 6.61 24.52 41.53
C TRP A 106 5.84 24.35 42.85
N GLU A 107 5.42 23.12 43.18
CA GLU A 107 4.67 22.85 44.41
C GLU A 107 5.53 22.92 45.67
N MET A 108 6.81 22.58 45.60
CA MET A 108 7.76 22.74 46.72
C MET A 108 8.32 24.16 46.89
N GLY A 109 8.07 25.07 45.94
CA GLY A 109 8.53 26.45 46.00
C GLY A 109 10.04 26.65 45.81
N ILE A 110 10.74 25.65 45.27
CA ILE A 110 12.18 25.68 44.93
C ILE A 110 12.36 25.78 43.41
N PHE A 111 11.43 26.46 42.74
CA PHE A 111 11.36 26.47 41.29
C PHE A 111 12.49 27.33 40.71
N ASP A 112 13.41 26.70 39.98
CA ASP A 112 14.42 27.38 39.18
C ASP A 112 13.97 27.42 37.71
N ASP A 113 13.51 28.60 37.28
CA ASP A 113 13.10 28.88 35.91
C ASP A 113 14.18 28.51 34.88
N TYR A 114 15.46 28.68 35.22
CA TYR A 114 16.58 28.47 34.29
C TYR A 114 16.80 26.99 34.01
N GLU A 115 16.82 26.16 35.05
CA GLU A 115 17.05 24.72 34.93
C GLU A 115 15.88 24.03 34.20
N PHE A 116 14.64 24.39 34.55
CA PHE A 116 13.44 23.88 33.89
C PHE A 116 13.40 24.24 32.40
N THR A 117 13.70 25.49 32.04
CA THR A 117 13.68 25.95 30.64
C THR A 117 14.71 25.19 29.79
N GLN A 118 15.89 24.89 30.34
CA GLN A 118 16.93 24.12 29.63
C GLN A 118 16.52 22.66 29.40
N LEU A 119 15.94 22.00 30.41
CA LEU A 119 15.40 20.64 30.30
C LEU A 119 14.29 20.56 29.24
N ALA A 120 13.33 21.50 29.28
CA ALA A 120 12.24 21.58 28.33
C ALA A 120 12.74 21.84 26.90
N MET A 121 13.67 22.78 26.71
CA MET A 121 14.21 23.12 25.39
C MET A 121 14.97 21.93 24.76
N ASN A 122 15.74 21.19 25.57
CA ASN A 122 16.43 19.99 25.10
C ASN A 122 15.45 18.88 24.67
N ALA A 123 14.37 18.66 25.43
CA ALA A 123 13.32 17.71 25.06
C ALA A 123 12.64 18.07 23.73
N VAL A 124 12.33 19.37 23.52
CA VAL A 124 11.73 19.88 22.28
C VAL A 124 12.67 19.72 21.07
N TYR A 125 13.97 19.99 21.25
CA TYR A 125 14.97 19.80 20.19
C TYR A 125 15.05 18.34 19.74
N ASN A 126 15.10 17.41 20.69
CA ASN A 126 15.12 15.97 20.41
C ASN A 126 13.85 15.50 19.68
N TYR A 127 12.67 16.03 20.06
CA TYR A 127 11.41 15.69 19.39
C TYR A 127 11.36 16.20 17.94
N THR A 128 11.90 17.39 17.70
CA THR A 128 11.97 17.98 16.35
C THR A 128 12.94 17.20 15.46
N ALA A 129 14.11 16.81 15.98
CA ALA A 129 15.08 15.98 15.27
C ALA A 129 14.50 14.59 14.91
N PHE A 130 13.71 14.00 15.81
CA PHE A 130 12.99 12.75 15.55
C PHE A 130 11.97 12.89 14.42
N GLY A 131 11.15 13.95 14.44
CA GLY A 131 10.13 14.20 13.39
C GLY A 131 10.76 14.35 12.00
N LEU A 132 11.87 15.08 11.90
CA LEU A 132 12.60 15.23 10.65
C LEU A 132 13.17 13.89 10.15
N SER A 133 13.75 13.10 11.06
CA SER A 133 14.28 11.77 10.73
C SER A 133 13.18 10.85 10.20
N GLN A 134 12.01 10.82 10.87
CA GLN A 134 10.88 9.99 10.45
C GLN A 134 10.33 10.38 9.08
N PHE A 135 10.29 11.69 8.79
CA PHE A 135 9.86 12.19 7.48
C PHE A 135 10.80 11.73 6.35
N ILE A 136 12.12 11.88 6.55
CA ILE A 136 13.14 11.50 5.56
C ILE A 136 13.11 9.98 5.31
N LEU A 137 13.11 9.18 6.37
CA LEU A 137 13.10 7.72 6.25
C LEU A 137 11.83 7.21 5.55
N GLY A 138 10.66 7.73 5.96
CA GLY A 138 9.38 7.34 5.37
C GLY A 138 9.29 7.71 3.88
N PHE A 139 9.74 8.93 3.53
CA PHE A 139 9.75 9.38 2.14
C PHE A 139 10.66 8.51 1.26
N LEU A 140 11.90 8.25 1.73
CA LEU A 140 12.87 7.46 0.98
C LEU A 140 12.43 6.00 0.80
N SER A 141 11.83 5.41 1.85
CA SER A 141 11.25 4.07 1.81
C SER A 141 10.13 3.98 0.77
N MET A 142 9.15 4.91 0.83
CA MET A 142 8.00 4.93 -0.08
C MET A 142 8.44 5.08 -1.55
N CYS A 143 9.35 6.00 -1.83
CA CYS A 143 9.89 6.20 -3.18
C CYS A 143 10.60 4.95 -3.70
N CYS A 144 11.36 4.25 -2.85
CA CYS A 144 12.05 3.03 -3.22
C CYS A 144 11.06 1.91 -3.59
N TRP A 145 10.04 1.68 -2.77
CA TRP A 145 9.01 0.67 -3.04
C TRP A 145 8.21 0.96 -4.32
N HIS A 146 7.81 2.22 -4.53
CA HIS A 146 7.07 2.62 -5.73
C HIS A 146 7.91 2.46 -7.00
N THR A 147 9.19 2.86 -6.95
CA THR A 147 10.11 2.70 -8.09
C THR A 147 10.31 1.24 -8.47
N VAL A 148 10.47 0.35 -7.47
CA VAL A 148 10.59 -1.09 -7.73
C VAL A 148 9.29 -1.64 -8.34
N CYS A 149 8.14 -1.23 -7.82
CA CYS A 149 6.83 -1.65 -8.32
C CYS A 149 6.65 -1.33 -9.81
N GLU A 150 6.93 -0.10 -10.24
CA GLU A 150 6.80 0.31 -11.63
C GLU A 150 7.71 -0.50 -12.57
N ARG A 151 8.95 -0.75 -12.17
CA ARG A 151 9.90 -1.55 -12.97
C ARG A 151 9.43 -3.00 -13.13
N GLN A 152 8.91 -3.60 -12.06
CA GLN A 152 8.36 -4.96 -12.11
C GLN A 152 7.13 -5.03 -13.03
N VAL A 153 6.21 -4.08 -12.88
CA VAL A 153 5.00 -4.00 -13.70
C VAL A 153 5.34 -3.85 -15.18
N PHE A 154 6.32 -3.01 -15.52
CA PHE A 154 6.77 -2.82 -16.90
C PHE A 154 7.35 -4.12 -17.50
N GLN A 155 8.20 -4.83 -16.74
CA GLN A 155 8.77 -6.11 -17.16
C GLN A 155 7.69 -7.18 -17.40
N ILE A 156 6.72 -7.29 -16.48
CA ILE A 156 5.60 -8.23 -16.59
C ILE A 156 4.77 -7.93 -17.84
N ARG A 157 4.43 -6.65 -18.05
CA ARG A 157 3.66 -6.20 -19.22
C ARG A 157 4.37 -6.57 -20.53
N ASN A 158 5.67 -6.28 -20.64
CA ASN A 158 6.43 -6.56 -21.88
C ASN A 158 6.50 -8.07 -22.18
N ARG A 159 6.73 -8.90 -21.17
CA ARG A 159 6.78 -10.37 -21.33
C ARG A 159 5.40 -10.96 -21.65
N TYR A 160 4.35 -10.46 -21.01
CA TYR A 160 2.98 -10.89 -21.28
C TYR A 160 2.61 -10.58 -22.73
N PHE A 161 2.85 -9.36 -23.22
CA PHE A 161 2.63 -9.03 -24.62
C PHE A 161 3.44 -9.91 -25.58
N GLY A 162 4.71 -10.14 -25.27
CA GLY A 162 5.56 -11.05 -26.07
C GLY A 162 5.04 -12.49 -26.13
N ALA A 163 4.43 -12.99 -25.04
CA ALA A 163 3.82 -14.32 -25.01
C ALA A 163 2.51 -14.37 -25.81
N VAL A 164 1.65 -13.36 -25.67
CA VAL A 164 0.39 -13.26 -26.41
C VAL A 164 0.63 -13.21 -27.92
N LEU A 165 1.64 -12.48 -28.38
CA LEU A 165 1.97 -12.39 -29.82
C LEU A 165 2.47 -13.71 -30.43
N ARG A 166 2.90 -14.68 -29.62
CA ARG A 166 3.37 -16.00 -30.07
C ARG A 166 2.28 -17.07 -30.05
N GLN A 167 1.04 -16.69 -29.74
CA GLN A 167 -0.08 -17.62 -29.58
C GLN A 167 -0.74 -17.93 -30.93
N ASP A 168 -1.26 -19.16 -31.08
CA ASP A 168 -1.88 -19.62 -32.33
C ASP A 168 -3.22 -18.90 -32.63
N MET A 169 -3.55 -18.76 -33.92
CA MET A 169 -4.80 -18.16 -34.41
C MET A 169 -6.05 -18.82 -33.80
N ALA A 170 -6.01 -20.15 -33.59
CA ALA A 170 -7.12 -20.90 -32.99
C ALA A 170 -7.39 -20.53 -31.52
N TRP A 171 -6.40 -19.97 -30.82
CA TRP A 171 -6.59 -19.44 -29.47
C TRP A 171 -7.23 -18.05 -29.49
N PHE A 172 -6.83 -17.20 -30.44
CA PHE A 172 -7.44 -15.88 -30.63
C PHE A 172 -8.92 -15.96 -31.04
N ASP A 173 -9.33 -16.99 -31.77
CA ASP A 173 -10.74 -17.18 -32.13
C ASP A 173 -11.63 -17.54 -30.93
N ARG A 174 -11.04 -18.16 -29.88
CA ARG A 174 -11.75 -18.50 -28.63
C ARG A 174 -11.76 -17.37 -27.61
N ASN A 175 -10.87 -16.39 -27.76
CA ASN A 175 -10.65 -15.34 -26.78
C ASN A 175 -10.89 -13.96 -27.42
N GLU A 176 -11.98 -13.30 -27.02
CA GLU A 176 -12.27 -11.94 -27.47
C GLU A 176 -11.12 -10.98 -27.11
N THR A 177 -10.49 -10.37 -28.12
CA THR A 177 -9.29 -9.52 -28.00
C THR A 177 -9.48 -8.34 -27.03
N GLY A 178 -10.69 -7.77 -27.01
CA GLY A 178 -11.06 -6.68 -26.11
C GLY A 178 -11.10 -7.12 -24.64
N ALA A 179 -11.77 -8.25 -24.37
CA ALA A 179 -11.83 -8.83 -23.03
C ALA A 179 -10.44 -9.27 -22.53
N LEU A 180 -9.58 -9.79 -23.42
CA LEU A 180 -8.22 -10.20 -23.08
C LEU A 180 -7.35 -9.03 -22.63
N THR A 181 -7.41 -7.91 -23.36
CA THR A 181 -6.61 -6.71 -23.05
C THR A 181 -7.06 -6.09 -21.73
N SER A 182 -8.37 -6.03 -21.47
CA SER A 182 -8.91 -5.57 -20.18
C SER A 182 -8.45 -6.47 -19.05
N ARG A 183 -8.57 -7.81 -19.19
CA ARG A 183 -8.13 -8.77 -18.17
C ARG A 183 -6.64 -8.66 -17.86
N MET A 184 -5.81 -8.39 -18.86
CA MET A 184 -4.37 -8.17 -18.65
C MET A 184 -4.13 -6.90 -17.83
N SER A 185 -4.74 -5.78 -18.22
CA SER A 185 -4.58 -4.50 -17.51
C SER A 185 -5.06 -4.62 -16.06
N ASP A 186 -6.26 -5.19 -15.85
CA ASP A 186 -6.81 -5.42 -14.50
C ASP A 186 -5.90 -6.33 -13.66
N GLY A 187 -5.33 -7.37 -14.26
CA GLY A 187 -4.39 -8.26 -13.58
C GLY A 187 -3.09 -7.56 -13.17
N ILE A 188 -2.55 -6.73 -14.05
CA ILE A 188 -1.34 -5.94 -13.80
C ILE A 188 -1.59 -4.89 -12.70
N ASP A 189 -2.73 -4.20 -12.74
CA ASP A 189 -3.08 -3.18 -11.75
C ASP A 189 -3.26 -3.80 -10.35
N ARG A 190 -3.87 -4.98 -10.26
CA ARG A 190 -3.95 -5.72 -8.99
C ARG A 190 -2.58 -6.12 -8.44
N ILE A 191 -1.64 -6.50 -9.32
CA ILE A 191 -0.26 -6.81 -8.91
C ILE A 191 0.45 -5.55 -8.44
N ARG A 192 0.28 -4.43 -9.15
CA ARG A 192 0.84 -3.12 -8.77
C ARG A 192 0.37 -2.71 -7.38
N ASP A 193 -0.92 -2.76 -7.13
CA ASP A 193 -1.51 -2.41 -5.83
C ASP A 193 -1.05 -3.34 -4.70
N GLY A 194 -0.80 -4.62 -5.03
CA GLY A 194 -0.25 -5.59 -4.11
C GLY A 194 1.20 -5.29 -3.72
N ILE A 195 2.06 -4.98 -4.70
CA ILE A 195 3.49 -4.80 -4.49
C ILE A 195 3.85 -3.40 -3.99
N GLY A 196 3.17 -2.35 -4.47
CA GLY A 196 3.50 -0.96 -4.17
C GLY A 196 3.30 -0.62 -2.70
N ASP A 197 2.05 -0.40 -2.29
CA ASP A 197 1.76 0.10 -0.94
C ASP A 197 1.61 -1.03 0.09
N LYS A 198 0.97 -2.14 -0.30
CA LYS A 198 0.58 -3.19 0.65
C LYS A 198 1.77 -3.99 1.17
N LEU A 199 2.74 -4.34 0.32
CA LEU A 199 3.94 -5.05 0.78
C LEU A 199 4.81 -4.18 1.71
N GLY A 200 5.08 -2.94 1.33
CA GLY A 200 5.85 -2.01 2.17
C GLY A 200 5.19 -1.79 3.54
N ALA A 201 3.87 -1.58 3.55
CA ALA A 201 3.11 -1.43 4.78
C ALA A 201 3.11 -2.71 5.64
N MET A 202 3.00 -3.90 5.03
CA MET A 202 3.08 -5.17 5.77
C MET A 202 4.41 -5.31 6.52
N PHE A 203 5.54 -5.03 5.86
CA PHE A 203 6.85 -5.08 6.53
C PHE A 203 6.95 -4.05 7.67
N ALA A 204 6.46 -2.83 7.45
CA ALA A 204 6.45 -1.80 8.48
C ALA A 204 5.59 -2.18 9.69
N TYR A 205 4.41 -2.76 9.48
CA TYR A 205 3.54 -3.21 10.58
C TYR A 205 4.11 -4.40 11.35
N VAL A 206 4.73 -5.37 10.67
CA VAL A 206 5.43 -6.48 11.34
C VAL A 206 6.59 -5.94 12.18
N ALA A 207 7.38 -5.01 11.64
CA ALA A 207 8.48 -4.39 12.38
C ALA A 207 7.97 -3.61 13.61
N THR A 208 6.91 -2.82 13.44
CA THR A 208 6.28 -2.04 14.52
C THR A 208 5.72 -2.95 15.61
N PHE A 209 5.12 -4.08 15.22
CA PHE A 209 4.62 -5.07 16.16
C PHE A 209 5.74 -5.64 17.03
N ILE A 210 6.85 -6.05 16.40
CA ILE A 210 8.03 -6.59 17.11
C ILE A 210 8.68 -5.53 18.00
N ALA A 211 8.86 -4.31 17.49
CA ALA A 211 9.45 -3.20 18.23
C ALA A 211 8.58 -2.78 19.43
N GLY A 212 7.26 -2.69 19.24
CA GLY A 212 6.30 -2.37 20.30
C GLY A 212 6.31 -3.41 21.42
N PHE A 213 6.31 -4.71 21.06
CA PHE A 213 6.47 -5.78 22.04
C PHE A 213 7.77 -5.67 22.83
N THR A 214 8.87 -5.40 22.14
CA THR A 214 10.19 -5.25 22.76
C THR A 214 10.20 -4.09 23.78
N VAL A 215 9.67 -2.92 23.41
CA VAL A 215 9.58 -1.75 24.30
C VAL A 215 8.68 -2.05 25.52
N ALA A 216 7.55 -2.72 25.31
CA ALA A 216 6.63 -3.07 26.38
C ALA A 216 7.27 -4.01 27.42
N PHE A 217 7.99 -5.04 26.97
CA PHE A 217 8.71 -5.95 27.87
C PHE A 217 9.85 -5.24 28.59
N CYS A 218 10.65 -4.43 27.90
CA CYS A 218 11.74 -3.67 28.52
C CYS A 218 11.25 -2.72 29.61
N SER A 219 10.17 -1.97 29.35
CA SER A 219 9.61 -1.04 30.34
C SER A 219 9.14 -1.77 31.61
N ARG A 220 8.42 -2.89 31.44
CA ARG A 220 7.93 -3.68 32.58
C ARG A 220 9.06 -4.35 33.36
N ILE A 221 10.08 -4.88 32.69
CA ILE A 221 11.25 -5.46 33.38
C ILE A 221 12.00 -4.39 34.18
N LEU A 222 12.19 -3.20 33.59
CA LEU A 222 12.98 -2.14 34.21
C LEU A 222 12.32 -1.61 35.48
N ILE A 223 10.98 -1.45 35.46
CA ILE A 223 10.20 -1.01 36.63
C ILE A 223 10.16 -2.08 37.73
N GLN A 224 10.38 -3.36 37.41
CA GLN A 224 10.34 -4.43 38.42
C GLN A 224 11.71 -4.77 39.04
N VAL A 225 12.81 -4.30 38.44
CA VAL A 225 14.19 -4.58 38.87
C VAL A 225 14.80 -3.43 39.70
N VAL A 226 14.30 -2.20 39.53
CA VAL A 226 14.65 -1.01 40.34
C VAL A 226 13.68 -0.88 41.50
#